data_AF-A0A1V5NC54-F1
#
_entry.id   AF-A0A1V5NC54-F1
#
_cell.length_a   1.000
_cell.length_b   1.000
_cell.length_c   1.000
_cell.angle_alpha   90.00
_cell.angle_beta   90.00
_cell.angle_gamma   90.00
#
_symmetry.space_group_name_H-M   'P 1'
#
loop_
_entity.id
_entity.type
_entity.pdbx_description
1 polymer ?
#
loop_
_entity_poly.entity_id
_entity_poly.type
_entity_poly.pdbx_seq_one_letter_code
_entity_poly.pdbx_strand_id
1 'polypeptide(L)'
;MGREILAELRKNFAGRMFKTVVNFNTRLKEAASLGQPICEYDPASRGHKDFQCLAQELIATDTIIEQKSAVQLTAEKAATVKQIVEPAVAKQNIASSASSGQALPATAKQTIVAAANKQTEKTQVRKEIVQVLDDNLDLISTSAQELLASLKDQAKAKEKTAVIKPIEAKKDIDSKLNDFYGVRQFDKSVRFVTLYPRAKSVQIAGDFNNWQPQQTALTPSKDGKWELALELAPGKYRYRMVVDGQWQQDPYNGNVEANPYGEYNSILEVK
;
A
#
# COMPACT_ATOMS: atom_id res chain seq x y z
N MET A 1 8.24 26.61 -16.54
CA MET A 1 7.03 25.84 -16.20
C MET A 1 7.29 24.59 -15.36
N GLY A 2 7.73 23.45 -15.90
CA GLY A 2 7.75 22.18 -15.13
C GLY A 2 8.60 22.17 -13.84
N ARG A 3 9.80 22.77 -13.88
CA ARG A 3 10.69 22.87 -12.69
C ARG A 3 10.16 23.82 -11.61
N GLU A 4 9.40 24.83 -12.03
CA GLU A 4 8.86 25.88 -11.15
C GLU A 4 7.64 25.36 -10.37
N ILE A 5 6.74 24.67 -11.07
CA ILE A 5 5.63 23.93 -10.44
C ILE A 5 6.16 22.90 -9.44
N LEU A 6 7.23 22.19 -9.80
CA LEU A 6 7.84 21.19 -8.93
C LEU A 6 8.49 21.83 -7.69
N ALA A 7 9.03 23.05 -7.80
CA ALA A 7 9.54 23.82 -6.67
C ALA A 7 8.41 24.28 -5.73
N GLU A 8 7.29 24.75 -6.27
CA GLU A 8 6.11 25.12 -5.48
C GLU A 8 5.49 23.92 -4.76
N LEU A 9 5.36 22.78 -5.45
CA LEU A 9 4.88 21.54 -4.85
C LEU A 9 5.82 21.07 -3.73
N ARG A 10 7.14 21.19 -3.91
CA ARG A 10 8.13 20.89 -2.87
C ARG A 10 8.00 21.82 -1.67
N LYS A 11 7.75 23.10 -1.89
CA LYS A 11 7.55 24.08 -0.81
C LYS A 11 6.31 23.77 0.02
N ASN A 12 5.19 23.43 -0.61
CA ASN A 12 3.90 23.25 0.06
C ASN A 12 3.67 21.84 0.61
N PHE A 13 4.27 20.82 -0.01
CA PHE A 13 3.99 19.42 0.27
C PHE A 13 5.24 18.58 0.56
N ALA A 14 6.34 19.19 1.00
CA ALA A 14 7.62 18.53 1.29
C ALA A 14 7.49 17.21 2.07
N GLY A 15 6.64 17.18 3.10
CA GLY A 15 6.45 16.01 3.97
C GLY A 15 5.51 14.93 3.42
N ARG A 16 4.90 15.14 2.24
CA ARG A 16 3.97 14.20 1.59
C ARG A 16 4.42 13.77 0.20
N MET A 17 5.63 14.15 -0.21
CA MET A 17 6.18 13.81 -1.50
C MET A 17 7.42 12.94 -1.37
N PHE A 18 7.54 12.00 -2.29
CA PHE A 18 8.76 11.23 -2.48
C PHE A 18 9.86 12.11 -3.09
N LYS A 19 11.12 11.79 -2.77
CA LYS A 19 12.32 12.41 -3.33
C LYS A 19 12.51 11.98 -4.78
N THR A 20 12.13 10.75 -5.10
CA THR A 20 12.25 10.19 -6.46
C THR A 20 11.30 10.89 -7.42
N VAL A 21 11.83 11.34 -8.56
CA VAL A 21 11.07 11.93 -9.66
C VAL A 21 11.09 10.98 -10.85
N VAL A 22 9.92 10.53 -11.30
CA VAL A 22 9.80 9.71 -12.50
C VAL A 22 9.73 10.60 -13.72
N ASN A 23 10.74 10.49 -14.59
CA ASN A 23 10.79 11.29 -15.81
C ASN A 23 9.96 10.66 -16.92
N PHE A 24 9.49 11.51 -17.83
CA PHE A 24 8.80 11.05 -19.02
C PHE A 24 9.74 10.25 -19.92
N ASN A 25 9.36 9.03 -20.29
CA ASN A 25 10.18 8.14 -21.10
C ASN A 25 9.32 7.45 -22.15
N THR A 26 9.79 7.40 -23.39
CA THR A 26 9.10 6.74 -24.50
C THR A 26 8.91 5.24 -24.27
N ARG A 27 9.91 4.56 -23.66
CA ARG A 27 9.84 3.13 -23.33
C ARG A 27 8.70 2.80 -22.36
N LEU A 28 8.39 3.71 -21.43
CA LEU A 28 7.26 3.53 -20.51
C LEU A 28 5.93 3.54 -21.27
N LYS A 29 5.80 4.38 -22.30
CA LYS A 29 4.60 4.41 -23.14
C LYS A 29 4.48 3.17 -24.01
N GLU A 30 5.59 2.73 -24.60
CA GLU A 30 5.64 1.52 -25.43
C GLU A 30 5.27 0.28 -24.60
N ALA A 31 5.89 0.12 -23.43
CA ALA A 31 5.58 -0.95 -22.48
C ALA A 31 4.09 -0.96 -22.09
N ALA A 32 3.54 0.21 -21.76
CA ALA A 32 2.12 0.36 -21.43
C ALA A 32 1.20 0.00 -22.62
N SER A 33 1.56 0.41 -23.84
CA SER A 33 0.81 0.09 -25.05
C SER A 33 0.80 -1.41 -25.37
N LEU A 34 1.85 -2.13 -24.97
CA LEU A 34 1.98 -3.57 -25.16
C LEU A 34 1.45 -4.38 -23.98
N GLY A 35 1.00 -3.72 -22.91
CA GLY A 35 0.54 -4.37 -21.69
C GLY A 35 1.63 -5.13 -20.93
N GLN A 36 2.91 -4.81 -21.18
CA GLN A 36 4.05 -5.49 -20.57
C GLN A 36 4.69 -4.60 -19.48
N PRO A 37 5.08 -5.14 -18.32
CA PRO A 37 5.79 -4.37 -17.30
C PRO A 37 7.12 -3.81 -17.83
N ILE A 38 7.49 -2.59 -17.42
CA ILE A 38 8.74 -1.95 -17.87
C ILE A 38 10.00 -2.72 -17.46
N CYS A 39 9.94 -3.48 -16.36
CA CYS A 39 11.04 -4.35 -15.93
C CYS A 39 11.30 -5.51 -16.88
N GLU A 40 10.30 -5.93 -17.65
CA GLU A 40 10.41 -7.00 -18.62
C GLU A 40 10.64 -6.45 -20.03
N TYR A 41 9.98 -5.33 -20.37
CA TYR A 41 10.10 -4.68 -21.68
C TYR A 41 11.48 -4.06 -21.94
N ASP A 42 11.98 -3.21 -21.03
CA ASP A 42 13.30 -2.59 -21.15
C ASP A 42 13.90 -2.28 -19.75
N PRO A 43 14.58 -3.27 -19.13
CA PRO A 43 15.22 -3.10 -17.84
C PRO A 43 16.38 -2.09 -17.84
N ALA A 44 16.97 -1.79 -19.00
CA ALA A 44 18.07 -0.82 -19.09
C ALA A 44 17.57 0.63 -19.15
N SER A 45 16.29 0.82 -19.47
CA SER A 45 15.66 2.13 -19.65
C SER A 45 15.77 3.03 -18.43
N ARG A 46 15.78 4.35 -18.68
CA ARG A 46 15.72 5.36 -17.61
C ARG A 46 14.41 5.25 -16.83
N GLY A 47 13.31 4.96 -17.52
CA GLY A 47 11.99 4.77 -16.90
C GLY A 47 11.98 3.62 -15.89
N HIS A 48 12.56 2.47 -16.25
CA HIS A 48 12.70 1.35 -15.31
C HIS A 48 13.45 1.76 -14.04
N LYS A 49 14.60 2.42 -14.19
CA LYS A 49 15.44 2.87 -13.06
C LYS A 49 14.70 3.86 -12.16
N ASP A 50 13.98 4.82 -12.74
CA ASP A 50 13.20 5.80 -11.99
C ASP A 50 12.09 5.13 -11.15
N PHE A 51 11.38 4.14 -11.73
CA PHE A 51 10.38 3.35 -11.00
C PHE A 51 10.98 2.45 -9.93
N GLN A 52 12.16 1.88 -10.19
CA GLN A 52 12.87 1.05 -9.21
C GLN A 52 13.30 1.88 -7.99
N CYS A 53 13.84 3.07 -8.21
CA CYS A 53 14.16 4.02 -7.13
C CYS A 53 12.92 4.40 -6.31
N LEU A 54 11.79 4.64 -6.99
CA LEU A 54 10.53 4.99 -6.33
C LEU A 54 10.01 3.84 -5.47
N ALA A 55 10.06 2.61 -5.99
CA ALA A 55 9.65 1.42 -5.25
C ALA A 55 10.51 1.20 -3.99
N GLN A 56 11.83 1.40 -4.09
CA GLN A 56 12.74 1.33 -2.94
C GLN A 56 12.40 2.39 -1.88
N GLU A 57 12.11 3.62 -2.33
CA GLU A 57 11.73 4.71 -1.42
C GLU A 57 10.40 4.44 -0.70
N LEU A 58 9.43 3.85 -1.40
CA LEU A 58 8.14 3.47 -0.83
C LEU A 58 8.30 2.42 0.26
N ILE A 59 9.05 1.34 -0.01
CA ILE A 59 9.34 0.28 0.98
C ILE A 59 10.08 0.85 2.19
N ALA A 60 11.04 1.76 1.97
CA ALA A 60 11.75 2.42 3.06
C ALA A 60 10.84 3.33 3.91
N THR A 61 9.81 3.95 3.30
CA THR A 61 8.88 4.83 4.02
C THR A 61 7.87 4.02 4.83
N ASP A 62 7.35 2.93 4.27
CA ASP A 62 6.40 2.03 4.96
C ASP A 62 7.03 1.41 6.20
N THR A 63 8.29 0.96 6.10
CA THR A 63 9.05 0.44 7.25
C THR A 63 9.27 1.50 8.34
N ILE A 64 9.47 2.78 7.97
CA ILE A 64 9.58 3.89 8.94
C ILE A 64 8.23 4.21 9.59
N ILE A 65 7.12 4.13 8.85
CA ILE A 65 5.76 4.34 9.40
C ILE A 65 5.41 3.21 10.39
N GLU A 66 5.71 1.97 10.05
CA GLU A 66 5.51 0.81 10.94
C GLU A 66 6.38 0.89 12.20
N GLN A 67 7.65 1.30 12.10
CA GLN A 67 8.49 1.48 13.28
C GLN A 67 8.10 2.69 14.12
N LYS A 68 7.66 3.79 13.51
CA LYS A 68 7.23 4.99 14.25
C LYS A 68 5.92 4.75 14.99
N SER A 69 4.98 4.02 14.40
CA SER A 69 3.75 3.61 15.07
C SER A 69 4.01 2.57 16.17
N ALA A 70 4.94 1.63 15.99
CA ALA A 70 5.36 0.70 17.04
C ALA A 70 6.04 1.41 18.23
N VAL A 71 6.95 2.37 17.98
CA VAL A 71 7.62 3.14 19.04
C VAL A 71 6.62 4.03 19.79
N GLN A 72 5.66 4.65 19.09
CA GLN A 72 4.60 5.46 19.73
C GLN A 72 3.71 4.61 20.66
N LEU A 73 3.32 3.41 20.23
CA LEU A 73 2.53 2.46 21.03
C LEU A 73 3.31 1.92 22.25
N THR A 74 4.62 1.73 22.14
CA THR A 74 5.47 1.35 23.28
C THR A 74 5.70 2.50 24.25
N ALA A 75 5.81 3.75 23.77
CA ALA A 75 5.99 4.93 24.60
C ALA A 75 4.71 5.29 25.38
N GLU A 76 3.53 5.15 24.76
CA GLU A 76 2.23 5.32 25.43
C GLU A 76 2.03 4.24 26.50
N LYS A 77 2.35 2.97 26.20
CA LYS A 77 2.32 1.88 27.20
C LYS A 77 3.33 2.09 28.34
N ALA A 78 4.53 2.62 28.06
CA ALA A 78 5.54 2.92 29.08
C ALA A 78 5.15 4.14 29.96
N ALA A 79 4.42 5.11 29.42
CA ALA A 79 3.87 6.23 30.18
C ALA A 79 2.74 5.78 31.12
N THR A 80 1.88 4.85 30.70
CA THR A 80 0.85 4.24 31.56
C THR A 80 1.46 3.40 32.70
N VAL A 81 2.57 2.70 32.47
CA VAL A 81 3.24 1.89 33.50
C VAL A 81 3.96 2.73 34.55
N LYS A 82 4.47 3.92 34.20
CA LYS A 82 5.09 4.86 35.17
C LYS A 82 4.09 5.51 36.13
N GLN A 83 2.79 5.42 35.88
CA GLN A 83 1.75 6.01 36.74
C GLN A 83 1.19 5.02 37.78
N ILE A 84 1.61 3.75 37.74
CA ILE A 84 1.06 2.66 38.58
C ILE A 84 2.09 2.13 39.61
N VAL A 85 3.35 2.56 39.57
CA VAL A 85 4.38 2.10 40.54
C VAL A 85 5.04 3.30 41.22
N GLU A 86 5.02 3.26 42.55
CA GLU A 86 5.47 4.22 43.58
C GLU A 86 4.43 5.28 43.98
N PRO A 87 3.89 5.17 45.22
CA PRO A 87 4.74 5.35 46.40
C PRO A 87 4.44 4.38 47.54
N ALA A 88 5.42 3.54 47.88
CA ALA A 88 5.50 2.97 49.22
C ALA A 88 6.97 2.66 49.52
N VAL A 89 7.61 3.57 50.26
CA VAL A 89 8.46 3.32 51.44
C VAL A 89 9.40 4.52 51.58
N ALA A 90 9.05 5.42 52.49
CA ALA A 90 9.96 6.41 53.03
C ALA A 90 10.29 6.05 54.49
N LYS A 91 11.59 5.82 54.72
CA LYS A 91 12.39 6.09 55.92
C LYS A 91 12.27 5.12 57.12
N GLN A 92 13.40 4.48 57.40
CA GLN A 92 14.06 4.60 58.72
C GLN A 92 15.59 4.47 58.58
N ASN A 93 16.28 5.38 59.27
CA ASN A 93 17.74 5.54 59.41
C ASN A 93 18.38 4.38 60.22
N ILE A 94 19.72 4.24 60.17
CA ILE A 94 20.70 4.62 61.23
C ILE A 94 22.11 4.09 60.88
N ALA A 95 23.10 5.00 60.98
CA ALA A 95 24.57 4.91 61.22
C ALA A 95 25.28 3.53 61.09
N SER A 96 26.51 3.41 60.56
CA SER A 96 27.78 3.95 61.09
C SER A 96 28.95 3.34 60.28
N SER A 97 29.91 4.15 59.80
CA SER A 97 31.31 4.28 60.28
C SER A 97 32.40 3.50 59.50
N ALA A 98 33.21 4.27 58.77
CA ALA A 98 34.69 4.36 58.85
C ALA A 98 35.64 3.31 58.24
N SER A 99 36.72 3.90 57.67
CA SER A 99 38.06 3.41 57.33
C SER A 99 38.25 2.61 56.03
N SER A 100 39.39 2.59 55.33
CA SER A 100 40.57 3.45 55.11
C SER A 100 41.58 2.57 54.34
N GLY A 101 42.42 3.14 53.48
CA GLY A 101 43.71 2.56 53.05
C GLY A 101 43.64 1.61 51.83
N GLN A 102 44.12 2.02 50.65
CA GLN A 102 45.52 2.00 50.14
C GLN A 102 46.07 0.65 49.65
N ALA A 103 46.48 0.68 48.38
CA ALA A 103 47.70 0.13 47.79
C ALA A 103 47.82 -1.37 47.42
N LEU A 104 48.14 -1.59 46.14
CA LEU A 104 48.95 -2.68 45.55
C LEU A 104 50.39 -2.66 46.14
N PRO A 105 51.20 -3.76 46.15
CA PRO A 105 51.66 -4.47 44.93
C PRO A 105 52.14 -5.96 45.03
N ALA A 106 52.50 -6.52 43.86
CA ALA A 106 53.62 -7.43 43.52
C ALA A 106 53.73 -8.93 43.99
N THR A 107 53.74 -9.81 42.97
CA THR A 107 54.80 -10.85 42.66
C THR A 107 54.82 -12.26 43.31
N ALA A 108 54.43 -13.24 42.47
CA ALA A 108 55.09 -14.50 42.09
C ALA A 108 54.99 -15.83 42.90
N LYS A 109 54.83 -16.88 42.07
CA LYS A 109 55.10 -18.33 42.21
C LYS A 109 54.00 -19.22 42.81
N GLN A 110 53.18 -19.79 41.91
CA GLN A 110 53.00 -21.26 41.78
C GLN A 110 52.21 -21.58 40.49
N THR A 111 52.90 -21.48 39.36
CA THR A 111 52.60 -22.23 38.13
C THR A 111 53.16 -23.64 38.39
N ILE A 112 52.39 -24.74 38.29
CA ILE A 112 52.34 -25.60 37.09
C ILE A 112 51.07 -26.48 37.03
N VAL A 113 50.14 -26.47 38.00
CA VAL A 113 48.97 -27.42 37.97
C VAL A 113 47.65 -26.81 37.44
N ALA A 114 47.58 -25.50 37.21
CA ALA A 114 46.33 -24.80 36.88
C ALA A 114 45.97 -24.70 35.38
N ALA A 115 46.85 -25.16 34.47
CA ALA A 115 46.62 -25.05 33.03
C ALA A 115 45.83 -26.24 32.45
N ALA A 116 45.98 -27.45 33.01
CA ALA A 116 45.25 -28.63 32.57
C ALA A 116 43.75 -28.55 32.97
N ASN A 117 43.43 -28.06 34.17
CA ASN A 117 42.04 -28.02 34.65
C ASN A 117 41.18 -26.91 34.01
N LYS A 118 41.79 -25.81 33.53
CA LYS A 118 41.05 -24.72 32.84
C LYS A 118 40.64 -25.05 31.41
N GLN A 119 41.34 -25.98 30.74
CA GLN A 119 40.96 -26.45 29.40
C GLN A 119 39.84 -27.49 29.46
N THR A 120 39.79 -28.31 30.50
CA THR A 120 38.72 -29.29 30.73
C THR A 120 37.38 -28.59 31.04
N GLU A 121 37.38 -27.59 31.93
CA GLU A 121 36.15 -26.83 32.26
C GLU A 121 35.59 -26.04 31.08
N LYS A 122 36.43 -25.37 30.27
CA LYS A 122 35.97 -24.65 29.07
C LYS A 122 35.37 -25.56 28.01
N THR A 123 35.86 -26.79 27.90
CA THR A 123 35.35 -27.79 26.95
C THR A 123 34.05 -28.40 27.45
N GLN A 124 33.92 -28.58 28.76
CA GLN A 124 32.73 -29.14 29.41
C GLN A 124 31.56 -28.14 29.40
N VAL A 125 31.81 -26.87 29.73
CA VAL A 125 30.81 -25.79 29.63
C VAL A 125 30.32 -25.59 28.20
N ARG A 126 31.19 -25.73 27.19
CA ARG A 126 30.75 -25.68 25.77
C ARG A 126 29.87 -26.86 25.39
N LYS A 127 30.17 -28.07 25.88
CA LYS A 127 29.32 -29.25 25.64
C LYS A 127 27.95 -29.10 26.30
N GLU A 128 27.91 -28.58 27.53
CA GLU A 128 26.65 -28.31 28.24
C GLU A 128 25.81 -27.23 27.54
N ILE A 129 26.43 -26.15 27.05
CA ILE A 129 25.71 -25.11 26.29
C ILE A 129 25.16 -25.65 24.98
N VAL A 130 25.93 -26.47 24.25
CA VAL A 130 25.45 -27.10 23.01
C VAL A 130 24.28 -28.04 23.30
N GLN A 131 24.37 -28.83 24.37
CA GLN A 131 23.31 -29.75 24.76
C GLN A 131 22.02 -29.01 25.18
N VAL A 132 22.13 -27.91 25.93
CA VAL A 132 20.98 -27.06 26.29
C VAL A 132 20.37 -26.37 25.06
N LEU A 133 21.17 -26.02 24.05
CA LEU A 133 20.67 -25.44 22.81
C LEU A 133 19.92 -26.46 21.97
N ASP A 134 20.41 -27.70 21.91
CA ASP A 134 19.75 -28.81 21.22
C ASP A 134 18.43 -29.17 21.93
N ASP A 135 18.42 -29.26 23.26
CA ASP A 135 17.20 -29.52 24.05
C ASP A 135 16.13 -28.41 23.85
N ASN A 136 16.55 -27.16 23.79
CA ASN A 136 15.65 -26.03 23.52
C ASN A 136 15.14 -26.04 22.07
N LEU A 137 15.97 -26.46 21.10
CA LEU A 137 15.56 -26.58 19.71
C LEU A 137 14.52 -27.69 19.53
N ASP A 138 14.71 -28.81 20.21
CA ASP A 138 13.76 -29.93 20.22
C ASP A 138 12.44 -29.52 20.88
N LEU A 139 12.49 -28.77 21.99
CA LEU A 139 11.29 -28.24 22.65
C LEU A 139 10.50 -27.28 21.74
N ILE A 140 11.20 -26.37 21.04
CA ILE A 140 10.57 -25.43 20.09
C ILE A 140 9.99 -26.19 18.89
N SER A 141 10.70 -27.19 18.38
CA SER A 141 10.23 -28.00 17.24
C SER A 141 8.95 -28.76 17.60
N THR A 142 8.88 -29.32 18.81
CA THR A 142 7.72 -30.05 19.32
C THR A 142 6.52 -29.11 19.51
N SER A 143 6.74 -27.94 20.12
CA SER A 143 5.71 -26.91 20.27
C SER A 143 5.18 -26.40 18.92
N ALA A 144 6.07 -26.20 17.94
CA ALA A 144 5.67 -25.80 16.58
C ALA A 144 4.84 -26.89 15.87
N GLN A 145 5.18 -28.16 16.06
CA GLN A 145 4.43 -29.29 15.52
C GLN A 145 3.04 -29.44 16.17
N GLU A 146 2.93 -29.23 17.49
CA GLU A 146 1.66 -29.21 18.20
C GLU A 146 0.74 -28.06 17.74
N LEU A 147 1.30 -26.87 17.52
CA LEU A 147 0.55 -25.74 16.96
C LEU A 147 0.09 -26.01 15.52
N LEU A 148 0.95 -26.61 14.69
CA LEU A 148 0.60 -27.01 13.32
C LEU A 148 -0.51 -28.08 13.31
N ALA A 149 -0.45 -29.06 14.21
CA ALA A 149 -1.49 -30.08 14.36
C ALA A 149 -2.82 -29.44 14.80
N SER A 150 -2.79 -28.55 15.79
CA SER A 150 -3.95 -27.78 16.28
C SER A 150 -4.59 -26.94 15.16
N LEU A 151 -3.79 -26.27 14.33
CA LEU A 151 -4.29 -25.50 13.18
C LEU A 151 -4.88 -26.41 12.09
N LYS A 152 -4.32 -27.60 11.88
CA LYS A 152 -4.80 -28.58 10.90
C LYS A 152 -6.12 -29.22 11.33
N ASP A 153 -6.31 -29.43 12.64
CA ASP A 153 -7.57 -29.88 13.22
C ASP A 153 -8.64 -28.77 13.20
N GLN A 154 -8.26 -27.50 13.42
CA GLN A 154 -9.13 -26.34 13.21
C GLN A 154 -9.52 -26.17 11.73
N ALA A 155 -8.63 -26.48 10.79
CA ALA A 155 -8.94 -26.50 9.36
C ALA A 155 -9.91 -27.64 8.99
N LYS A 156 -9.72 -28.84 9.55
CA LYS A 156 -10.64 -29.98 9.36
C LYS A 156 -12.01 -29.77 10.01
N ALA A 157 -12.07 -29.07 11.14
CA ALA A 157 -13.32 -28.72 11.82
C ALA A 157 -14.11 -27.64 11.05
N LYS A 158 -13.43 -26.73 10.32
CA LYS A 158 -14.07 -25.77 9.41
C LYS A 158 -14.54 -26.39 8.08
N GLU A 159 -13.94 -27.50 7.64
CA GLU A 159 -14.35 -28.19 6.39
C GLU A 159 -15.63 -29.03 6.52
N LYS A 160 -16.07 -29.42 7.72
CA LYS A 160 -17.28 -30.26 7.90
C LYS A 160 -18.59 -29.52 8.19
N THR A 161 -18.55 -28.19 8.34
CA THR A 161 -19.74 -27.35 8.49
C THR A 161 -19.64 -26.10 7.63
N ALA A 162 -19.52 -26.28 6.31
CA ALA A 162 -19.79 -25.22 5.34
C ALA A 162 -20.02 -25.85 3.96
N VAL A 163 -21.21 -26.39 3.75
CA VAL A 163 -21.79 -26.46 2.41
C VAL A 163 -22.10 -25.01 2.01
N ILE A 164 -21.08 -24.29 1.54
CA ILE A 164 -21.24 -23.01 0.86
C ILE A 164 -20.86 -23.27 -0.59
N LYS A 165 -21.85 -23.15 -1.47
CA LYS A 165 -21.68 -23.21 -2.92
C LYS A 165 -20.57 -22.24 -3.35
N PRO A 166 -19.67 -22.61 -4.28
CA PRO A 166 -18.57 -21.77 -4.69
C PRO A 166 -19.06 -20.42 -5.20
N ILE A 167 -18.40 -19.37 -4.71
CA ILE A 167 -18.64 -17.97 -5.03
C ILE A 167 -18.17 -17.70 -6.47
N GLU A 168 -19.11 -17.52 -7.39
CA GLU A 168 -18.91 -16.99 -8.75
C GLU A 168 -18.85 -15.44 -8.79
N ALA A 169 -18.67 -14.76 -7.65
CA ALA A 169 -18.90 -13.32 -7.54
C ALA A 169 -17.73 -12.39 -7.93
N LYS A 170 -16.74 -12.85 -8.69
CA LYS A 170 -15.72 -11.93 -9.26
C LYS A 170 -16.12 -11.32 -10.60
N LYS A 171 -17.14 -11.85 -11.29
CA LYS A 171 -17.72 -11.20 -12.47
C LYS A 171 -18.83 -10.18 -12.11
N ASP A 172 -19.40 -10.25 -10.92
CA ASP A 172 -20.62 -9.50 -10.60
C ASP A 172 -20.43 -8.04 -10.23
N ILE A 173 -19.29 -7.63 -9.64
CA ILE A 173 -19.14 -6.23 -9.20
C ILE A 173 -18.93 -5.32 -10.41
N ASP A 174 -18.04 -5.69 -11.33
CA ASP A 174 -17.79 -4.91 -12.55
C ASP A 174 -19.01 -4.93 -13.49
N SER A 175 -19.71 -6.07 -13.59
CA SER A 175 -20.98 -6.14 -14.35
C SER A 175 -22.07 -5.28 -13.70
N LYS A 176 -22.19 -5.28 -12.36
CA LYS A 176 -23.12 -4.39 -11.64
C LYS A 176 -22.76 -2.91 -11.79
N LEU A 177 -21.47 -2.59 -11.94
CA LEU A 177 -20.99 -1.23 -12.17
C LEU A 177 -21.35 -0.76 -13.58
N ASN A 178 -21.11 -1.57 -14.60
CA ASN A 178 -21.55 -1.28 -15.98
C ASN A 178 -23.10 -1.27 -16.10
N ASP A 179 -23.78 -2.09 -15.31
CA ASP A 179 -25.24 -2.07 -15.20
C ASP A 179 -25.78 -0.83 -14.50
N PHE A 180 -24.93 0.05 -13.96
CA PHE A 180 -25.35 1.30 -13.32
C PHE A 180 -24.81 2.56 -14.02
N TYR A 181 -23.56 2.53 -14.51
CA TYR A 181 -22.90 3.66 -15.20
C TYR A 181 -22.75 3.38 -16.70
N GLY A 182 -22.73 4.43 -17.52
CA GLY A 182 -22.64 4.38 -18.98
C GLY A 182 -23.83 5.02 -19.68
N VAL A 183 -24.01 4.67 -20.94
CA VAL A 183 -25.06 5.22 -21.81
C VAL A 183 -26.25 4.27 -21.88
N ARG A 184 -27.44 4.77 -21.53
CA ARG A 184 -28.70 4.02 -21.59
C ARG A 184 -29.65 4.67 -22.56
N GLN A 185 -30.29 3.87 -23.39
CA GLN A 185 -31.27 4.34 -24.36
C GLN A 185 -32.68 4.02 -23.84
N PHE A 186 -33.55 5.01 -23.90
CA PHE A 186 -34.98 4.96 -23.69
C PHE A 186 -35.63 5.41 -25.01
N ASP A 187 -36.89 5.07 -25.27
CA ASP A 187 -37.57 5.20 -26.58
C ASP A 187 -37.15 6.39 -27.47
N LYS A 188 -37.05 7.60 -26.91
CA LYS A 188 -36.59 8.80 -27.64
C LYS A 188 -35.48 9.57 -26.92
N SER A 189 -34.94 9.03 -25.84
CA SER A 189 -34.01 9.74 -24.97
C SER A 189 -32.87 8.85 -24.52
N VAL A 190 -31.68 9.42 -24.49
CA VAL A 190 -30.45 8.76 -24.08
C VAL A 190 -29.99 9.35 -22.76
N ARG A 191 -29.85 8.52 -21.74
CA ARG A 191 -29.30 8.90 -20.45
C ARG A 191 -27.84 8.52 -20.35
N PHE A 192 -27.01 9.51 -20.08
CA PHE A 192 -25.61 9.37 -19.74
C PHE A 192 -25.47 9.34 -18.23
N VAL A 193 -24.80 8.34 -17.69
CA VAL A 193 -24.55 8.19 -16.25
C VAL A 193 -23.05 7.94 -16.06
N THR A 194 -22.37 8.74 -15.23
CA THR A 194 -20.93 8.56 -14.98
C THR A 194 -20.58 8.85 -13.53
N LEU A 195 -19.51 8.24 -13.02
CA LEU A 195 -19.07 8.38 -11.64
C LEU A 195 -17.82 9.27 -11.56
N TYR A 196 -17.97 10.48 -11.02
CA TYR A 196 -16.87 11.42 -10.74
C TYR A 196 -17.08 12.13 -9.40
N PRO A 197 -16.80 11.48 -8.27
CA PRO A 197 -17.11 12.01 -6.93
C PRO A 197 -16.31 13.25 -6.53
N ARG A 198 -15.21 13.54 -7.24
CA ARG A 198 -14.34 14.69 -6.98
C ARG A 198 -14.39 15.77 -8.07
N ALA A 199 -15.17 15.56 -9.13
CA ALA A 199 -15.29 16.55 -10.20
C ALA A 199 -16.12 17.75 -9.74
N LYS A 200 -15.80 18.93 -10.27
CA LYS A 200 -16.56 20.17 -10.06
C LYS A 200 -17.54 20.40 -11.20
N SER A 201 -17.17 20.02 -12.42
CA SER A 201 -18.05 20.05 -13.58
C SER A 201 -17.85 18.81 -14.45
N VAL A 202 -18.96 18.28 -14.96
CA VAL A 202 -18.96 17.21 -15.96
C VAL A 202 -19.89 17.64 -17.08
N GLN A 203 -19.36 17.62 -18.30
CA GLN A 203 -20.05 18.04 -19.52
C GLN A 203 -19.85 16.97 -20.60
N ILE A 204 -20.72 16.96 -21.59
CA ILE A 204 -20.60 16.09 -22.76
C ILE A 204 -20.50 16.94 -24.02
N ALA A 205 -19.70 16.52 -24.99
CA ALA A 205 -19.59 17.19 -26.29
C ALA A 205 -19.56 16.14 -27.39
N GLY A 206 -20.34 16.33 -28.44
CA GLY A 206 -20.45 15.40 -29.55
C GLY A 206 -21.18 15.97 -30.74
N ASP A 207 -21.48 15.11 -31.70
CA ASP A 207 -22.11 15.50 -32.97
C ASP A 207 -23.48 16.18 -32.75
N PHE A 208 -24.21 15.84 -31.67
CA PHE A 208 -25.53 16.39 -31.34
C PHE A 208 -25.52 17.83 -30.78
N ASN A 209 -24.40 18.31 -30.27
CA ASN A 209 -24.26 19.68 -29.75
C ASN A 209 -23.12 20.44 -30.44
N ASN A 210 -22.76 20.01 -31.65
CA ASN A 210 -21.70 20.60 -32.45
C ASN A 210 -20.37 20.72 -31.67
N TRP A 211 -20.07 19.73 -30.83
CA TRP A 211 -18.89 19.65 -29.97
C TRP A 211 -18.74 20.80 -28.96
N GLN A 212 -19.86 21.36 -28.47
CA GLN A 212 -19.88 22.46 -27.49
C GLN A 212 -20.25 21.99 -26.07
N PRO A 213 -19.27 21.71 -25.18
CA PRO A 213 -19.54 21.15 -23.86
C PRO A 213 -20.38 22.06 -22.95
N GLN A 214 -20.38 23.37 -23.19
CA GLN A 214 -21.16 24.32 -22.42
C GLN A 214 -22.68 24.15 -22.59
N GLN A 215 -23.12 23.53 -23.69
CA GLN A 215 -24.54 23.33 -24.00
C GLN A 215 -25.17 22.15 -23.26
N THR A 216 -24.36 21.19 -22.82
CA THR A 216 -24.84 19.91 -22.25
C THR A 216 -24.01 19.52 -21.02
N ALA A 217 -24.30 20.19 -19.90
CA ALA A 217 -23.73 19.88 -18.59
C ALA A 217 -24.53 18.77 -17.90
N LEU A 218 -23.82 17.84 -17.26
CA LEU A 218 -24.42 16.79 -16.44
C LEU A 218 -24.80 17.35 -15.06
N THR A 219 -25.84 16.78 -14.49
CA THR A 219 -26.32 17.10 -13.14
C THR A 219 -25.65 16.19 -12.10
N PRO A 220 -25.02 16.76 -11.04
CA PRO A 220 -24.43 15.95 -9.99
C PRO A 220 -25.48 15.39 -9.03
N SER A 221 -25.22 14.19 -8.53
CA SER A 221 -26.00 13.51 -7.50
C SER A 221 -25.16 13.34 -6.22
N LYS A 222 -25.82 13.05 -5.09
CA LYS A 222 -25.20 12.98 -3.75
C LYS A 222 -24.09 11.92 -3.64
N ASP A 223 -24.14 10.89 -4.49
CA ASP A 223 -23.20 9.76 -4.47
C ASP A 223 -22.00 9.95 -5.40
N GLY A 224 -21.77 11.16 -5.91
CA GLY A 224 -20.70 11.45 -6.88
C GLY A 224 -21.00 10.98 -8.31
N LYS A 225 -22.23 10.53 -8.54
CA LYS A 225 -22.79 10.19 -9.85
C LYS A 225 -23.23 11.45 -10.57
N TRP A 226 -23.03 11.49 -11.87
CA TRP A 226 -23.43 12.57 -12.76
C TRP A 226 -24.37 12.01 -13.83
N GLU A 227 -25.48 12.70 -14.06
CA GLU A 227 -26.52 12.24 -14.99
C GLU A 227 -26.96 13.33 -15.95
N LEU A 228 -27.24 12.95 -17.19
CA LEU A 228 -27.87 13.79 -18.21
C LEU A 228 -28.76 12.93 -19.10
N ALA A 229 -29.99 13.39 -19.37
CA ALA A 229 -30.86 12.81 -20.38
C ALA A 229 -30.94 13.76 -21.59
N LEU A 230 -30.67 13.25 -22.80
CA LEU A 230 -30.76 13.97 -24.05
C LEU A 230 -31.72 13.27 -25.00
N GLU A 231 -32.60 14.02 -25.64
CA GLU A 231 -33.42 13.50 -26.73
C GLU A 231 -32.57 13.47 -28.01
N LEU A 232 -32.32 12.28 -28.54
CA LEU A 232 -31.52 12.07 -29.73
C LEU A 232 -32.33 11.25 -30.74
N ALA A 233 -32.28 11.66 -32.00
CA ALA A 233 -32.86 10.87 -33.08
C ALA A 233 -32.06 9.58 -33.29
N PRO A 234 -32.65 8.54 -33.90
CA PRO A 234 -31.91 7.34 -34.29
C PRO A 234 -30.75 7.71 -35.22
N GLY A 235 -29.57 7.17 -34.94
CA GLY A 235 -28.35 7.50 -35.67
C GLY A 235 -27.06 7.19 -34.91
N LYS A 236 -25.93 7.31 -35.60
CA LYS A 236 -24.60 7.15 -35.03
C LYS A 236 -24.02 8.52 -34.66
N TYR A 237 -23.67 8.70 -33.39
CA TYR A 237 -23.10 9.92 -32.84
C TYR A 237 -21.72 9.64 -32.24
N ARG A 238 -20.78 10.54 -32.46
CA ARG A 238 -19.49 10.56 -31.75
C ARG A 238 -19.55 11.58 -30.63
N TYR A 239 -18.97 11.25 -29.48
CA TYR A 239 -18.95 12.14 -28.33
C TYR A 239 -17.72 11.91 -27.45
N ARG A 240 -17.48 12.87 -26.55
CA ARG A 240 -16.48 12.84 -25.47
C ARG A 240 -17.04 13.49 -24.22
N MET A 241 -16.46 13.13 -23.09
CA MET A 241 -16.74 13.75 -21.80
C MET A 241 -15.72 14.86 -21.54
N VAL A 242 -16.17 15.95 -20.93
CA VAL A 242 -15.33 17.06 -20.48
C VAL A 242 -15.48 17.19 -18.97
N VAL A 243 -14.47 16.74 -18.24
CA VAL A 243 -14.46 16.73 -16.76
C VAL A 243 -13.48 17.80 -16.28
N ASP A 244 -13.96 18.79 -15.54
CA ASP A 244 -13.14 19.92 -15.06
C ASP A 244 -12.33 20.60 -16.19
N GLY A 245 -12.89 20.66 -17.40
CA GLY A 245 -12.26 21.23 -18.59
C GLY A 245 -11.31 20.30 -19.35
N GLN A 246 -11.10 19.07 -18.87
CA GLN A 246 -10.26 18.06 -19.53
C GLN A 246 -11.09 17.16 -20.42
N TRP A 247 -10.67 17.02 -21.69
CA TRP A 247 -11.32 16.16 -22.67
C TRP A 247 -10.90 14.71 -22.48
N GLN A 248 -11.87 13.83 -22.26
CA GLN A 248 -11.63 12.41 -22.05
C GLN A 248 -12.67 11.54 -22.73
N GLN A 249 -12.27 10.31 -23.02
CA GLN A 249 -13.19 9.27 -23.45
C GLN A 249 -14.13 8.88 -22.31
N ASP A 250 -15.33 8.43 -22.63
CA ASP A 250 -16.22 7.81 -21.66
C ASP A 250 -15.63 6.46 -21.18
N PRO A 251 -15.31 6.31 -19.88
CA PRO A 251 -14.74 5.06 -19.33
C PRO A 251 -15.71 3.87 -19.43
N TYR A 252 -17.01 4.14 -19.53
CA TYR A 252 -18.05 3.11 -19.52
C TYR A 252 -18.55 2.77 -20.93
N ASN A 253 -17.97 3.37 -21.97
CA ASN A 253 -18.28 3.05 -23.36
C ASN A 253 -17.08 2.41 -24.06
N GLY A 254 -17.19 1.12 -24.36
CA GLY A 254 -16.19 0.36 -25.09
C GLY A 254 -16.15 0.62 -26.60
N ASN A 255 -17.20 1.22 -27.17
CA ASN A 255 -17.25 1.53 -28.60
C ASN A 255 -16.55 2.86 -28.87
N VAL A 256 -15.47 2.81 -29.65
CA VAL A 256 -14.63 3.98 -29.94
C VAL A 256 -14.25 4.10 -31.41
N GLU A 257 -13.99 5.33 -31.85
CA GLU A 257 -13.47 5.67 -33.18
C GLU A 257 -12.19 6.50 -33.04
N ALA A 258 -11.16 6.17 -33.81
CA ALA A 258 -9.97 7.01 -33.89
C ALA A 258 -10.33 8.36 -34.51
N ASN A 259 -9.88 9.44 -33.88
CA ASN A 259 -10.08 10.80 -34.37
C ASN A 259 -8.82 11.32 -35.09
N PRO A 260 -8.93 12.39 -35.91
CA PRO A 260 -7.81 12.93 -36.68
C PRO A 260 -6.63 13.46 -35.84
N TYR A 261 -6.82 13.62 -34.53
CA TYR A 261 -5.83 14.16 -33.59
C TYR A 261 -5.07 13.06 -32.85
N GLY A 262 -5.26 11.79 -33.22
CA GLY A 262 -4.57 10.65 -32.61
C GLY A 262 -5.16 10.21 -31.26
N GLU A 263 -6.35 10.68 -30.93
CA GLU A 263 -7.12 10.24 -29.76
C GLU A 263 -8.38 9.46 -30.20
N TYR A 264 -9.21 9.04 -29.25
CA TYR A 264 -10.42 8.27 -29.52
C TYR A 264 -11.67 9.05 -29.09
N ASN A 265 -12.70 8.99 -29.93
CA ASN A 265 -14.05 9.44 -29.61
C ASN A 265 -14.90 8.24 -29.21
N SER A 266 -15.77 8.39 -28.22
CA SER A 266 -16.78 7.38 -27.90
C SER A 266 -17.89 7.40 -28.96
N ILE A 267 -18.35 6.22 -29.37
CA ILE A 267 -19.43 6.05 -30.35
C ILE A 267 -20.71 5.68 -29.60
N LEU A 268 -21.79 6.39 -29.90
CA LEU A 268 -23.15 6.07 -29.48
C LEU A 268 -23.99 5.77 -30.73
N GLU A 269 -24.60 4.59 -30.78
CA GLU A 269 -25.57 4.23 -31.82
C GLU A 269 -26.97 4.20 -31.21
N VAL A 270 -27.80 5.17 -31.57
CA VAL A 270 -29.20 5.27 -31.13
C VAL A 270 -30.07 4.52 -32.13
N LYS A 271 -30.85 3.55 -31.63
CA LYS A 271 -31.74 2.70 -32.45
C LYS A 271 -33.15 3.25 -32.56
#